data_AF-A0A2V8SUF3-F1
#
_entry.id   AF-A0A2V8SUF3-F1
#
_cell.length_a   1.000
_cell.length_b   1.000
_cell.length_c   1.000
_cell.angle_alpha   90.00
_cell.angle_beta   90.00
_cell.angle_gamma   90.00
#
_symmetry.space_group_name_H-M   'P 1'
#
loop_
_entity.id
_entity.type
_entity.pdbx_description
1 polymer ?
#
loop_
_entity_poly.entity_id
_entity_poly.type
_entity_poly.pdbx_seq_one_letter_code
_entity_poly.pdbx_strand_id
1 'polypeptide(L)'
;MSSAVFEIPAVAIAAFFYLVLDTYPVVKSFKATLHTGSFYLFWLVLTTLNLIAYGVLKISAADKIDKLVGPGLAPLTLVLLATIGTIGVIQSLTIKLADFKFIDIGKVIEGFRVIVLADISKISADQERLLAMAIASKLSGKLDLHLLRTEYAAVMRFAGRTDLKIAEELNQLEKDVAAGDFEFKRAIAERIAQVDIRRAQQLLRGL
;
A
#
# COMPACT_ATOMS: atom_id res chain seq x y z
N MET A 1 -40.28 -4.83 1.73
CA MET A 1 -39.09 -4.41 2.51
C MET A 1 -38.17 -3.67 1.57
N SER A 2 -37.73 -2.46 1.96
CA SER A 2 -37.08 -1.48 1.07
C SER A 2 -35.77 -2.01 0.47
N SER A 3 -35.66 -1.96 -0.87
CA SER A 3 -34.45 -2.30 -1.63
C SER A 3 -33.22 -1.46 -1.25
N ALA A 4 -33.41 -0.33 -0.55
CA ALA A 4 -32.35 0.57 -0.12
C ALA A 4 -31.32 -0.07 0.84
N VAL A 5 -31.71 -1.10 1.62
CA VAL A 5 -30.83 -1.72 2.63
C VAL A 5 -29.71 -2.55 1.98
N PHE A 6 -29.95 -3.14 0.80
CA PHE A 6 -28.96 -3.95 0.09
C PHE A 6 -28.07 -3.12 -0.88
N GLU A 7 -28.50 -1.92 -1.25
CA GLU A 7 -27.82 -1.09 -2.23
C GLU A 7 -26.64 -0.31 -1.63
N ILE A 8 -26.75 0.17 -0.38
CA ILE A 8 -25.68 0.90 0.30
C ILE A 8 -24.43 0.02 0.51
N PRO A 9 -24.53 -1.22 1.02
CA PRO A 9 -23.38 -2.11 1.15
C PRO A 9 -22.72 -2.41 -0.21
N ALA A 10 -23.50 -2.61 -1.27
CA ALA A 10 -22.96 -2.89 -2.60
C ALA A 10 -22.13 -1.73 -3.15
N VAL A 11 -22.60 -0.49 -2.99
CA VAL A 11 -21.87 0.72 -3.39
C VAL A 11 -20.58 0.89 -2.57
N ALA A 12 -20.65 0.68 -1.26
CA ALA A 12 -19.49 0.77 -0.38
C ALA A 12 -18.43 -0.30 -0.72
N ILE A 13 -18.87 -1.53 -1.01
CA ILE A 13 -18.00 -2.63 -1.43
C ILE A 13 -17.35 -2.32 -2.79
N ALA A 14 -18.12 -1.80 -3.76
CA ALA A 14 -17.57 -1.41 -5.05
C ALA A 14 -16.52 -0.30 -4.94
N ALA A 15 -16.78 0.73 -4.12
CA ALA A 15 -15.81 1.79 -3.83
C ALA A 15 -14.54 1.24 -3.16
N PHE A 16 -14.70 0.28 -2.25
CA PHE A 16 -13.57 -0.39 -1.58
C PHE A 16 -12.70 -1.15 -2.59
N PHE A 17 -13.31 -2.01 -3.41
CA PHE A 17 -12.57 -2.79 -4.41
C PHE A 17 -11.86 -1.89 -5.42
N TYR A 18 -12.52 -0.81 -5.86
CA TYR A 18 -11.89 0.17 -6.72
C TYR A 18 -10.62 0.76 -6.08
N LEU A 19 -10.70 1.23 -4.82
CA LEU A 19 -9.55 1.83 -4.13
C LEU A 19 -8.42 0.83 -3.87
N VAL A 20 -8.76 -0.43 -3.60
CA VAL A 20 -7.76 -1.50 -3.48
C VAL A 20 -7.06 -1.72 -4.82
N LEU A 21 -7.80 -1.78 -5.92
CA LEU A 21 -7.22 -1.95 -7.27
C LEU A 21 -6.41 -0.73 -7.72
N ASP A 22 -6.78 0.47 -7.29
CA ASP A 22 -6.04 1.70 -7.59
C ASP A 22 -4.75 1.83 -6.78
N THR A 23 -4.74 1.42 -5.51
CA THR A 23 -3.56 1.56 -4.63
C THR A 23 -2.58 0.38 -4.74
N TYR A 24 -3.06 -0.83 -5.03
CA TYR A 24 -2.23 -2.05 -5.06
C TYR A 24 -1.04 -2.02 -6.05
N PRO A 25 -1.16 -1.49 -7.28
CA PRO A 25 -0.03 -1.40 -8.20
C PRO A 25 1.12 -0.54 -7.66
N VAL A 26 0.81 0.43 -6.81
CA VAL A 26 1.77 1.38 -6.24
C VAL A 26 2.40 0.80 -4.98
N VAL A 27 1.58 0.30 -4.05
CA VAL A 27 2.06 -0.32 -2.81
C VAL A 27 1.56 -1.76 -2.79
N LYS A 28 2.44 -2.69 -3.19
CA LYS A 28 2.17 -4.14 -3.36
C LYS A 28 1.90 -4.87 -2.04
N SER A 29 1.20 -4.24 -1.09
CA SER A 29 0.91 -4.74 0.24
C SER A 29 -0.55 -4.43 0.63
N PHE A 30 -1.41 -5.45 0.51
CA PHE A 30 -2.79 -5.37 0.98
C PHE A 30 -2.85 -5.14 2.50
N LYS A 31 -1.95 -5.78 3.25
CA LYS A 31 -1.89 -5.62 4.70
C LYS A 31 -1.62 -4.15 5.08
N ALA A 32 -0.64 -3.50 4.46
CA ALA A 32 -0.38 -2.09 4.73
C ALA A 32 -1.59 -1.22 4.36
N THR A 33 -2.23 -1.50 3.22
CA THR A 33 -3.42 -0.77 2.76
C THR A 33 -4.56 -0.84 3.79
N LEU A 34 -4.88 -2.04 4.28
CA LEU A 34 -5.96 -2.26 5.25
C LEU A 34 -5.64 -1.76 6.67
N HIS A 35 -4.38 -1.50 7.00
CA HIS A 35 -3.99 -0.92 8.29
C HIS A 35 -3.81 0.61 8.22
N THR A 36 -4.04 1.22 7.06
CA THR A 36 -3.87 2.66 6.88
C THR A 36 -5.17 3.41 7.16
N GLY A 37 -5.18 4.30 8.15
CA GLY A 37 -6.37 5.09 8.49
C GLY A 37 -6.84 6.03 7.38
N SER A 38 -5.90 6.68 6.68
CA SER A 38 -6.20 7.58 5.57
C SER A 38 -6.86 6.87 4.37
N PHE A 39 -6.56 5.57 4.17
CA PHE A 39 -7.25 4.74 3.18
C PHE A 39 -8.76 4.62 3.48
N TYR A 40 -9.15 4.40 4.73
CA TYR A 40 -10.57 4.32 5.10
C TYR A 40 -11.27 5.67 4.99
N LEU A 41 -10.57 6.77 5.30
CA LEU A 41 -11.13 8.11 5.08
C LEU A 41 -11.37 8.35 3.59
N PHE A 42 -10.45 7.93 2.73
CA PHE A 42 -10.63 8.02 1.30
C PHE A 42 -11.79 7.15 0.81
N TRP A 43 -11.90 5.94 1.36
CA TRP A 43 -13.01 5.03 1.09
C TRP A 43 -14.37 5.60 1.48
N LEU A 44 -14.47 6.28 2.62
CA LEU A 44 -15.71 6.95 3.03
C LEU A 44 -16.09 8.07 2.05
N VAL A 45 -15.14 8.94 1.70
CA VAL A 45 -15.37 10.03 0.74
C VAL A 45 -15.85 9.47 -0.60
N LEU A 46 -15.17 8.46 -1.14
CA LEU A 46 -15.53 7.86 -2.42
C LEU A 46 -16.88 7.12 -2.35
N THR A 47 -17.17 6.46 -1.23
CA THR A 47 -18.47 5.80 -1.01
C THR A 47 -19.61 6.82 -1.02
N THR A 48 -19.45 7.96 -0.35
CA THR A 48 -20.46 9.03 -0.36
C THR A 48 -20.69 9.56 -1.76
N LEU A 49 -19.63 9.82 -2.52
CA LEU A 49 -19.74 10.28 -3.91
C LEU A 49 -20.41 9.23 -4.81
N ASN A 50 -20.06 7.95 -4.66
CA ASN A 50 -20.69 6.86 -5.39
C ASN A 50 -22.17 6.69 -5.04
N LEU A 51 -22.57 6.89 -3.78
CA LEU A 51 -23.98 6.85 -3.38
C LEU A 51 -24.78 7.98 -4.04
N ILE A 52 -24.22 9.18 -4.13
CA ILE A 52 -24.83 10.30 -4.84
C ILE A 52 -24.99 9.96 -6.33
N ALA A 53 -23.92 9.49 -6.98
CA ALA A 53 -23.95 9.11 -8.39
C ALA A 53 -24.94 7.97 -8.66
N TYR A 54 -24.98 6.97 -7.78
CA TYR A 54 -25.93 5.87 -7.83
C TYR A 54 -27.37 6.38 -7.72
N GLY A 55 -27.65 7.28 -6.78
CA GLY A 55 -28.97 7.90 -6.62
C GLY A 55 -29.41 8.65 -7.88
N VAL A 56 -28.51 9.43 -8.48
CA VAL A 56 -28.78 10.13 -9.75
C VAL A 56 -29.09 9.13 -10.87
N LEU A 57 -28.24 8.11 -11.06
CA LEU A 57 -28.44 7.10 -12.10
C LEU A 57 -29.71 6.29 -11.91
N LYS A 58 -30.07 5.98 -10.66
CA LYS A 58 -31.30 5.28 -10.32
C LYS A 58 -32.53 6.09 -10.72
N ILE A 59 -32.51 7.41 -10.53
CA ILE A 59 -33.63 8.28 -10.92
C ILE A 59 -33.67 8.50 -12.43
N SER A 60 -32.52 8.72 -13.07
CA SER A 60 -32.47 9.17 -14.47
C SER A 60 -32.42 8.05 -15.51
N ALA A 61 -31.93 6.86 -15.13
CA ALA A 61 -31.55 5.82 -16.09
C ALA A 61 -31.91 4.39 -15.67
N ALA A 62 -32.51 4.16 -14.49
CA ALA A 62 -32.85 2.81 -14.03
C ALA A 62 -33.69 2.03 -15.04
N ASP A 63 -34.79 2.61 -15.53
CA ASP A 63 -35.68 1.91 -16.49
C ASP A 63 -34.98 1.55 -17.81
N LYS A 64 -34.01 2.39 -18.23
CA LYS A 64 -33.23 2.11 -19.44
C LYS A 64 -32.26 0.96 -19.21
N ILE A 65 -31.60 0.95 -18.06
CA ILE A 65 -30.65 -0.10 -17.68
C ILE A 65 -31.39 -1.42 -17.45
N ASP A 66 -32.53 -1.38 -16.77
CA ASP A 66 -33.38 -2.55 -16.55
C ASP A 66 -33.81 -3.21 -17.86
N LYS A 67 -34.22 -2.41 -18.85
CA LYS A 67 -34.56 -2.91 -20.20
C LYS A 67 -33.37 -3.51 -20.97
N LEU A 68 -32.13 -3.14 -20.63
CA LEU A 68 -30.94 -3.58 -21.36
C LEU A 68 -30.29 -4.84 -20.77
N VAL A 69 -30.15 -4.91 -19.45
CA VAL A 69 -29.46 -6.00 -18.74
C VAL A 69 -30.40 -6.90 -17.94
N GLY A 70 -31.68 -6.53 -17.85
CA GLY A 70 -32.71 -7.24 -17.10
C GLY A 70 -32.73 -6.91 -15.61
N PRO A 71 -33.87 -7.20 -14.94
CA PRO A 71 -34.15 -6.72 -13.57
C PRO A 71 -33.24 -7.34 -12.50
N GLY A 72 -32.68 -8.52 -12.76
CA GLY A 72 -31.71 -9.14 -11.86
C GLY A 72 -30.34 -8.46 -11.85
N LEU A 73 -29.89 -7.92 -12.99
CA LEU A 73 -28.53 -7.37 -13.15
C LEU A 73 -28.49 -5.84 -13.14
N ALA A 74 -29.64 -5.18 -13.29
CA ALA A 74 -29.76 -3.73 -13.29
C ALA A 74 -29.16 -3.06 -12.03
N PRO A 75 -29.38 -3.56 -10.79
CA PRO A 75 -28.81 -2.95 -9.59
C PRO A 75 -27.28 -2.99 -9.58
N LEU A 76 -26.68 -4.13 -9.95
CA LEU A 76 -25.23 -4.29 -10.01
C LEU A 76 -24.63 -3.38 -11.09
N THR A 77 -25.27 -3.30 -12.25
CA THR A 77 -24.83 -2.45 -13.36
C THR A 77 -24.87 -0.98 -12.98
N LEU A 78 -25.93 -0.54 -12.28
CA LEU A 78 -26.03 0.81 -11.73
C LEU A 78 -24.90 1.12 -10.75
N VAL A 79 -24.53 0.20 -9.86
CA VAL A 79 -23.41 0.37 -8.92
C VAL A 79 -22.08 0.52 -9.64
N LEU A 80 -21.83 -0.32 -10.66
CA LEU A 80 -20.61 -0.26 -11.46
C LEU A 80 -20.52 1.05 -12.25
N LEU A 81 -21.61 1.44 -12.92
CA LEU A 81 -21.67 2.70 -13.66
C LEU A 81 -21.55 3.91 -12.74
N ALA A 82 -22.15 3.87 -11.55
CA ALA A 82 -21.97 4.91 -10.54
C ALA A 82 -20.51 5.03 -10.12
N THR A 83 -19.84 3.90 -9.86
CA THR A 83 -18.43 3.89 -9.47
C THR A 83 -17.53 4.47 -10.56
N ILE A 84 -17.68 4.00 -11.80
CA ILE A 84 -16.91 4.49 -12.96
C ILE A 84 -17.23 5.97 -13.25
N GLY A 85 -18.51 6.33 -13.21
CA GLY A 85 -19.00 7.69 -13.44
C GLY A 85 -18.46 8.67 -12.42
N THR A 86 -18.47 8.32 -11.12
CA THR A 86 -17.89 9.16 -10.06
C THR A 86 -16.42 9.44 -10.33
N ILE A 87 -15.63 8.47 -10.76
CA ILE A 87 -14.21 8.66 -11.07
C ILE A 87 -14.04 9.64 -12.23
N GLY A 88 -14.77 9.44 -13.33
CA GLY A 88 -14.72 10.35 -14.49
C GLY A 88 -15.20 11.77 -14.16
N VAL A 89 -16.18 11.89 -13.28
CA VAL A 89 -16.71 13.18 -12.79
C VAL A 89 -15.73 13.87 -11.85
N ILE A 90 -15.10 13.14 -10.92
CA ILE A 90 -14.05 13.67 -10.04
C ILE A 90 -12.89 14.25 -10.85
N GLN A 91 -12.47 13.56 -11.91
CA GLN A 91 -11.39 14.01 -12.78
C GLN A 91 -11.75 15.22 -13.64
N SER A 92 -13.04 15.51 -13.83
CA SER A 92 -13.52 16.60 -14.69
C SER A 92 -14.17 17.77 -13.95
N LEU A 93 -14.42 17.64 -12.64
CA LEU A 93 -15.05 18.69 -11.83
C LEU A 93 -14.07 19.77 -11.37
N THR A 94 -14.10 20.89 -12.09
CA THR A 94 -13.64 22.19 -11.57
C THR A 94 -14.86 22.99 -11.12
N ILE A 95 -15.01 23.22 -9.81
CA ILE A 95 -16.09 24.06 -9.30
C ILE A 95 -15.64 25.52 -9.38
N LYS A 96 -16.39 26.31 -10.16
CA LYS A 96 -16.34 27.77 -10.12
C LYS A 96 -17.28 28.26 -9.02
N LEU A 97 -16.75 28.62 -7.86
CA LEU A 97 -17.50 29.41 -6.87
C LEU A 97 -17.26 30.90 -7.18
N ALA A 98 -18.33 31.69 -7.12
CA ALA A 98 -18.39 33.10 -7.54
C ALA A 98 -17.16 33.93 -7.10
N ASP A 99 -16.66 34.75 -8.04
CA ASP A 99 -15.57 35.75 -8.01
C ASP A 99 -14.23 35.39 -7.31
N PHE A 100 -14.11 34.29 -6.58
CA PHE A 100 -12.86 33.91 -5.92
C PHE A 100 -12.65 32.38 -5.92
N LYS A 101 -11.56 31.99 -6.60
CA LYS A 101 -10.89 30.67 -6.61
C LYS A 101 -11.67 29.50 -7.24
N PHE A 102 -11.11 29.01 -8.36
CA PHE A 102 -11.40 27.68 -8.89
C PHE A 102 -10.96 26.63 -7.87
N ILE A 103 -11.91 25.88 -7.30
CA ILE A 103 -11.58 24.66 -6.54
C ILE A 103 -11.66 23.49 -7.51
N ASP A 104 -10.49 22.98 -7.86
CA ASP A 104 -10.33 21.78 -8.68
C ASP A 104 -10.45 20.56 -7.75
N ILE A 105 -11.64 19.95 -7.71
CA ILE A 105 -11.92 18.80 -6.85
C ILE A 105 -11.05 17.62 -7.25
N GLY A 106 -10.76 17.47 -8.54
CA GLY A 106 -9.84 16.47 -9.06
C GLY A 106 -8.46 16.60 -8.41
N LYS A 107 -7.89 17.81 -8.37
CA LYS A 107 -6.60 18.05 -7.69
C LYS A 107 -6.63 17.82 -6.20
N VAL A 108 -7.72 18.18 -5.52
CA VAL A 108 -7.85 17.94 -4.08
C VAL A 108 -7.86 16.44 -3.78
N ILE A 109 -8.63 15.67 -4.56
CA ILE A 109 -8.72 14.21 -4.41
C ILE A 109 -7.39 13.55 -4.78
N GLU A 110 -6.73 13.99 -5.85
CA GLU A 110 -5.40 13.46 -6.22
C GLU A 110 -4.35 13.79 -5.15
N GLY A 111 -4.36 15.01 -4.60
CA GLY A 111 -3.49 15.38 -3.49
C GLY A 111 -3.72 14.50 -2.26
N PHE A 112 -4.97 14.20 -1.94
CA PHE A 112 -5.29 13.28 -0.85
C PHE A 112 -4.86 11.84 -1.15
N ARG A 113 -5.04 11.37 -2.39
CA ARG A 113 -4.56 10.06 -2.85
C ARG A 113 -3.05 9.92 -2.68
N VAL A 114 -2.27 10.96 -2.99
CA VAL A 114 -0.81 10.96 -2.77
C VAL A 114 -0.47 10.80 -1.29
N ILE A 115 -1.19 11.47 -0.39
CA ILE A 115 -1.00 11.32 1.06
C ILE A 115 -1.31 9.89 1.51
N VAL A 116 -2.43 9.32 1.06
CA VAL A 116 -2.81 7.93 1.36
C VAL A 116 -1.72 6.97 0.89
N LEU A 117 -1.23 7.11 -0.34
CA LEU A 117 -0.16 6.26 -0.87
C LEU A 117 1.15 6.40 -0.07
N ALA A 118 1.48 7.61 0.37
CA ALA A 118 2.65 7.85 1.23
C ALA A 118 2.50 7.14 2.58
N ASP A 119 1.32 7.23 3.21
CA ASP A 119 1.03 6.55 4.48
C ASP A 119 1.08 5.02 4.35
N ILE A 120 0.47 4.46 3.30
CA ILE A 120 0.52 3.01 3.04
C ILE A 120 1.97 2.57 2.82
N SER A 121 2.75 3.34 2.04
CA SER A 121 4.16 3.06 1.77
C SER A 121 4.99 3.05 3.05
N LYS A 122 4.76 4.03 3.94
CA LYS A 122 5.42 4.11 5.24
C LYS A 122 5.11 2.90 6.11
N ILE A 123 3.84 2.53 6.23
CA ILE A 123 3.42 1.35 7.01
C ILE A 123 4.02 0.08 6.42
N SER A 124 4.05 -0.06 5.10
CA SER A 124 4.67 -1.21 4.43
C SER A 124 6.17 -1.29 4.73
N ALA A 125 6.89 -0.17 4.62
CA ALA A 125 8.31 -0.11 4.92
C ALA A 125 8.62 -0.42 6.40
N ASP A 126 7.79 0.08 7.32
CA ASP A 126 7.94 -0.24 8.75
C ASP A 126 7.69 -1.72 9.03
N GLN A 127 6.70 -2.34 8.37
CA GLN A 127 6.46 -3.79 8.49
C GLN A 127 7.63 -4.61 7.93
N GLU A 128 8.16 -4.24 6.78
CA GLU A 128 9.36 -4.89 6.20
C GLU A 128 10.57 -4.74 7.11
N ARG A 129 10.79 -3.55 7.67
CA ARG A 129 11.88 -3.28 8.63
C ARG A 129 11.73 -4.15 9.87
N LEU A 130 10.55 -4.22 10.48
CA LEU A 130 10.30 -5.06 11.65
C LEU A 130 10.53 -6.55 11.35
N LEU A 131 10.12 -7.00 10.16
CA LEU A 131 10.32 -8.37 9.72
C LEU A 131 11.82 -8.66 9.50
N ALA A 132 12.56 -7.75 8.88
CA ALA A 132 14.01 -7.83 8.71
C ALA A 132 14.72 -7.87 10.06
N MET A 133 14.34 -7.02 11.03
CA MET A 133 14.90 -7.01 12.38
C MET A 133 14.62 -8.32 13.13
N ALA A 134 13.41 -8.88 13.00
CA ALA A 134 13.05 -10.15 13.63
C ALA A 134 13.85 -11.33 13.05
N ILE A 135 14.06 -11.35 11.72
CA ILE A 135 14.92 -12.34 11.07
C ILE A 135 16.37 -12.14 11.49
N ALA A 136 16.86 -10.90 11.50
CA ALA A 136 18.23 -10.58 11.89
C ALA A 136 18.54 -11.07 13.31
N SER A 137 17.64 -10.84 14.26
CA SER A 137 17.77 -11.34 15.64
C SER A 137 17.86 -12.87 15.71
N LYS A 138 17.03 -13.59 14.93
CA LYS A 138 17.11 -15.06 14.84
C LYS A 138 18.41 -15.52 14.19
N LEU A 139 18.86 -14.81 13.15
CA LEU A 139 20.05 -15.13 12.38
C LEU A 139 21.31 -14.94 13.25
N SER A 140 21.39 -13.85 14.01
CA SER A 140 22.49 -13.61 14.94
C SER A 140 22.51 -14.60 16.11
N GLY A 141 21.36 -15.13 16.53
CA GLY A 141 21.30 -16.21 17.51
C GLY A 141 21.78 -17.56 16.98
N LYS A 142 21.51 -17.87 15.69
CA LYS A 142 21.74 -19.20 15.10
C LYS A 142 23.11 -19.38 14.45
N LEU A 143 23.66 -18.34 13.81
CA LEU A 143 24.89 -18.44 13.02
C LEU A 143 26.10 -17.88 13.75
N ASP A 144 27.30 -18.40 13.51
CA ASP A 144 28.54 -17.82 14.03
C ASP A 144 28.93 -16.53 13.30
N LEU A 145 29.69 -15.67 13.99
CA LEU A 145 30.14 -14.38 13.45
C LEU A 145 30.95 -14.53 12.16
N HIS A 146 31.79 -15.56 12.07
CA HIS A 146 32.59 -15.82 10.86
C HIS A 146 31.70 -16.13 9.66
N LEU A 147 30.69 -17.00 9.84
CA LEU A 147 29.75 -17.34 8.77
C LEU A 147 28.91 -16.13 8.35
N LEU A 148 28.49 -15.31 9.32
CA LEU A 148 27.76 -14.06 9.05
C LEU A 148 28.58 -13.06 8.22
N ARG A 149 29.88 -12.90 8.50
CA ARG A 149 30.76 -12.03 7.69
C ARG A 149 30.87 -12.54 6.25
N THR A 150 31.00 -13.85 6.05
CA THR A 150 31.07 -14.47 4.71
C THR A 150 29.77 -14.26 3.93
N GLU A 151 28.62 -14.51 4.55
CA GLU A 151 27.31 -14.31 3.91
C GLU A 151 27.02 -12.82 3.66
N TYR A 152 27.45 -11.93 4.55
CA TYR A 152 27.37 -10.49 4.31
C TYR A 152 28.16 -10.09 3.06
N ALA A 153 29.40 -10.56 2.93
CA ALA A 153 30.21 -10.26 1.75
C ALA A 153 29.57 -10.82 0.48
N ALA A 154 29.02 -12.03 0.52
CA ALA A 154 28.30 -12.61 -0.61
C ALA A 154 27.09 -11.76 -1.01
N VAL A 155 26.20 -11.43 -0.07
CA VAL A 155 24.98 -10.63 -0.32
C VAL A 155 25.33 -9.24 -0.86
N MET A 156 26.32 -8.56 -0.28
CA MET A 156 26.74 -7.24 -0.73
C MET A 156 27.40 -7.26 -2.11
N ARG A 157 28.14 -8.32 -2.43
CA ARG A 157 28.73 -8.51 -3.77
C ARG A 157 27.64 -8.75 -4.82
N PHE A 158 26.61 -9.54 -4.50
CA PHE A 158 25.43 -9.69 -5.37
C PHE A 158 24.66 -8.37 -5.55
N ALA A 159 24.65 -7.51 -4.54
CA ALA A 159 24.10 -6.15 -4.62
C ALA A 159 25.00 -5.16 -5.39
N GLY A 160 26.11 -5.62 -5.99
CA GLY A 160 27.00 -4.83 -6.83
C GLY A 160 28.07 -4.02 -6.07
N ARG A 161 28.31 -4.31 -4.78
CA ARG A 161 29.40 -3.65 -4.04
C ARG A 161 30.74 -4.31 -4.33
N THR A 162 31.80 -3.50 -4.37
CA THR A 162 33.18 -3.98 -4.53
C THR A 162 33.73 -4.51 -3.20
N ASP A 163 34.69 -5.42 -3.26
CA ASP A 163 35.27 -6.05 -2.06
C ASP A 163 35.92 -5.01 -1.11
N LEU A 164 36.54 -3.97 -1.66
CA LEU A 164 37.08 -2.85 -0.89
C LEU A 164 35.99 -2.14 -0.08
N LYS A 165 34.85 -1.84 -0.72
CA LYS A 165 33.74 -1.14 -0.08
C LYS A 165 33.05 -2.00 0.98
N ILE A 166 32.95 -3.32 0.74
CA ILE A 166 32.43 -4.29 1.72
C ILE A 166 33.32 -4.32 2.97
N ALA A 167 34.64 -4.34 2.79
CA ALA A 167 35.60 -4.32 3.90
C ALA A 167 35.55 -3.01 4.69
N GLU A 168 35.47 -1.86 3.99
CA GLU A 168 35.28 -0.54 4.61
C GLU A 168 33.98 -0.49 5.43
N GLU A 169 32.88 -0.99 4.89
CA GLU A 169 31.60 -1.03 5.57
C GLU A 169 31.62 -1.95 6.80
N LEU A 170 32.22 -3.14 6.71
CA LEU A 170 32.38 -4.02 7.87
C LEU A 170 33.21 -3.36 8.98
N ASN A 171 34.33 -2.73 8.62
CA ASN A 171 35.19 -2.02 9.57
C ASN A 171 34.48 -0.83 10.20
N GLN A 172 33.68 -0.09 9.42
CA GLN A 172 32.88 1.02 9.94
C GLN A 172 31.79 0.51 10.87
N LEU A 173 31.09 -0.56 10.50
CA LEU A 173 30.05 -1.18 11.32
C LEU A 173 30.63 -1.70 12.64
N GLU A 174 31.84 -2.25 12.64
CA GLU A 174 32.54 -2.71 13.84
C GLU A 174 32.88 -1.54 14.78
N LYS A 175 33.32 -0.40 14.22
CA LYS A 175 33.57 0.82 14.99
C LYS A 175 32.29 1.45 15.54
N ASP A 176 31.26 1.56 14.72
CA ASP A 176 29.96 2.15 15.08
C ASP A 176 29.31 1.35 16.22
N VAL A 177 29.44 0.04 16.15
CA VAL A 177 28.90 -0.86 17.17
C VAL A 177 29.76 -0.86 18.43
N ALA A 178 31.09 -0.77 18.32
CA ALA A 178 31.97 -0.60 19.48
C ALA A 178 31.70 0.69 20.27
N ALA A 179 31.12 1.72 19.61
CA ALA A 179 30.70 2.96 20.23
C ALA A 179 29.28 2.91 20.84
N GLY A 180 28.54 1.81 20.65
CA GLY A 180 27.16 1.65 21.12
C GLY A 180 26.92 0.34 21.90
N ASP A 181 25.71 0.18 22.43
CA ASP A 181 25.30 -1.00 23.21
C ASP A 181 24.66 -2.09 22.32
N PHE A 182 25.18 -2.24 21.09
CA PHE A 182 24.64 -3.13 20.09
C PHE A 182 25.62 -4.28 19.82
N GLU A 183 25.13 -5.46 19.45
CA GLU A 183 26.03 -6.56 19.11
C GLU A 183 26.43 -6.49 17.64
N PHE A 184 27.74 -6.55 17.36
CA PHE A 184 28.25 -6.46 15.99
C PHE A 184 27.70 -7.58 15.09
N LYS A 185 27.52 -8.75 15.69
CA LYS A 185 26.87 -9.91 15.07
C LYS A 185 25.45 -9.61 14.58
N ARG A 186 24.67 -8.90 15.40
CA ARG A 186 23.31 -8.48 15.09
C ARG A 186 23.28 -7.40 14.01
N ALA A 187 24.26 -6.49 14.01
CA ALA A 187 24.40 -5.46 12.98
C ALA A 187 24.66 -6.06 11.59
N ILE A 188 25.53 -7.06 11.50
CA ILE A 188 25.76 -7.79 10.24
C ILE A 188 24.49 -8.50 9.78
N ALA A 189 23.83 -9.23 10.69
CA ALA A 189 22.59 -9.95 10.40
C ALA A 189 21.47 -9.01 9.92
N GLU A 190 21.37 -7.82 10.51
CA GLU A 190 20.41 -6.80 10.11
C GLU A 190 20.70 -6.28 8.70
N ARG A 191 21.96 -6.00 8.37
CA ARG A 191 22.32 -5.59 7.01
C ARG A 191 22.04 -6.67 5.97
N ILE A 192 22.29 -7.94 6.29
CA ILE A 192 21.91 -9.06 5.42
C ILE A 192 20.40 -9.07 5.19
N ALA A 193 19.59 -9.00 6.25
CA ALA A 193 18.13 -9.05 6.15
C ALA A 193 17.52 -7.81 5.45
N GLN A 194 18.15 -6.64 5.57
CA GLN A 194 17.75 -5.41 4.88
C GLN A 194 18.03 -5.47 3.37
N VAL A 195 19.16 -6.06 2.96
CA VAL A 195 19.56 -6.13 1.55
C VAL A 195 18.89 -7.29 0.82
N ASP A 196 18.83 -8.47 1.45
CA ASP A 196 18.16 -9.64 0.90
C ASP A 196 17.48 -10.47 2.01
N ILE A 197 16.22 -10.14 2.23
CA ILE A 197 15.39 -10.82 3.23
C ILE A 197 15.15 -12.30 2.89
N ARG A 198 15.14 -12.66 1.59
CA ARG A 198 14.93 -14.05 1.16
C ARG A 198 16.17 -14.88 1.46
N ARG A 199 17.36 -14.36 1.16
CA ARG A 199 18.62 -15.01 1.53
C ARG A 199 18.72 -15.18 3.04
N ALA A 200 18.35 -14.16 3.83
CA ALA A 200 18.32 -14.26 5.29
C ALA A 200 17.37 -15.37 5.80
N GLN A 201 16.19 -15.51 5.18
CA GLN A 201 15.28 -16.62 5.49
C GLN A 201 15.81 -17.99 5.05
N GLN A 202 16.50 -18.07 3.91
CA GLN A 202 17.14 -19.31 3.45
C GLN A 202 18.22 -19.76 4.43
N LEU A 203 19.06 -18.85 4.91
CA LEU A 203 20.09 -19.13 5.91
C LEU A 203 19.50 -19.64 7.24
N LEU A 204 18.32 -19.16 7.62
CA LEU A 204 17.59 -19.69 8.77
C LEU A 204 17.04 -21.10 8.54
N ARG A 205 16.69 -21.48 7.31
CA ARG A 205 16.08 -22.77 6.94
C ARG A 205 17.08 -23.83 6.47
N GLY A 206 18.25 -23.43 5.96
CA GLY A 206 19.29 -24.29 5.37
C GLY A 206 20.28 -24.89 6.37
N LEU A 207 19.90 -24.91 7.64
CA LEU A 207 20.56 -25.53 8.78
C LEU A 207 19.49 -26.20 9.63
#